data_AF-A0A7S2QNC6-F1
#
_entry.id   AF-A0A7S2QNC6-F1
#
_cell.length_a   1.000
_cell.length_b   1.000
_cell.length_c   1.000
_cell.angle_alpha   90.00
_cell.angle_beta   90.00
_cell.angle_gamma   90.00
#
_symmetry.space_group_name_H-M   'P 1'
#
loop_
_entity.id
_entity.type
_entity.pdbx_description
1 polymer ?
#
loop_
_entity_poly.entity_id
_entity_poly.type
_entity_poly.pdbx_seq_one_letter_code
_entity_poly.pdbx_strand_id
1 'polypeptide(L)'
;ALRTLRVLWEAPPSGGPVHVSSEEALCIGRLVQSAPHAVELHVGVAQELRGCGVLRRLEVLQPPLVAIPGTQPLLADAAVLAHLRELTFDFLTDDALVVFRGLADRSLQLRKASLSGLTTDIQDADDALVTLLGKIGNCLEEFALVVEAEAQMRPFLRGHLRTRIGALPSVWQGHAGLRSLTLSWTALDDDGMRCLVEHCPLVEELLLDRCEYWTDAVARVV
;
A
#
# COMPACT_ATOMS: atom_id res chain seq x y z
N ALA A 1 -7.01 20.28 17.42
CA ALA A 1 -6.91 19.93 15.99
C ALA A 1 -7.29 18.47 15.82
N LEU A 2 -7.97 18.13 14.73
CA LEU A 2 -8.30 16.74 14.40
C LEU A 2 -6.99 15.96 14.21
N ARG A 3 -6.68 14.98 15.08
CA ARG A 3 -5.47 14.16 14.97
C ARG A 3 -5.67 12.93 14.09
N THR A 4 -6.89 12.42 14.04
CA THR A 4 -7.23 11.18 13.35
C THR A 4 -8.37 11.43 12.39
N LEU A 5 -8.20 11.06 11.13
CA LEU A 5 -9.23 11.11 10.09
C LEU A 5 -9.51 9.70 9.58
N ARG A 6 -10.75 9.24 9.73
CA ARG A 6 -11.20 7.90 9.30
C ARG A 6 -12.39 8.06 8.35
N VAL A 7 -12.24 7.56 7.13
CA VAL A 7 -13.32 7.40 6.16
C VAL A 7 -13.40 5.92 5.84
N LEU A 8 -14.41 5.26 6.42
CA LEU A 8 -14.55 3.81 6.36
C LEU A 8 -15.87 3.41 5.71
N TRP A 9 -15.81 2.47 4.79
CA TRP A 9 -16.99 1.83 4.21
C TRP A 9 -17.27 0.51 4.91
N GLU A 10 -18.56 0.29 5.19
CA GLU A 10 -19.08 -1.00 5.61
C GLU A 10 -19.26 -1.91 4.38
N ALA A 11 -19.24 -3.23 4.62
CA ALA A 11 -19.57 -4.18 3.56
C ALA A 11 -21.04 -4.01 3.16
N PRO A 12 -21.35 -3.99 1.85
CA PRO A 12 -22.73 -4.01 1.41
C PRO A 12 -23.44 -5.25 1.97
N PRO A 13 -24.71 -5.15 2.42
CA PRO A 13 -25.46 -6.31 2.94
C PRO A 13 -25.56 -7.46 1.93
N SER A 14 -25.45 -7.15 0.64
CA SER A 14 -25.48 -8.10 -0.47
C SER A 14 -24.16 -8.83 -0.71
N GLY A 15 -23.09 -8.52 0.05
CA GLY A 15 -21.74 -9.01 -0.23
C GLY A 15 -21.13 -8.48 -1.53
N GLY A 16 -21.71 -7.39 -2.06
CA GLY A 16 -21.23 -6.72 -3.27
C GLY A 16 -19.92 -5.95 -3.06
N PRO A 17 -19.37 -5.36 -4.13
CA PRO A 17 -18.19 -4.51 -4.04
C PRO A 17 -18.48 -3.24 -3.24
N VAL A 18 -17.45 -2.77 -2.52
CA VAL A 18 -17.40 -1.39 -2.04
C VAL A 18 -16.99 -0.51 -3.21
N HIS A 19 -17.92 0.29 -3.70
CA HIS A 19 -17.71 1.20 -4.83
C HIS A 19 -17.74 2.63 -4.33
N VAL A 20 -16.65 3.36 -4.55
CA VAL A 20 -16.52 4.78 -4.22
C VAL A 20 -16.59 5.56 -5.53
N SER A 21 -17.66 6.33 -5.68
CA SER A 21 -17.91 7.16 -6.85
C SER A 21 -16.90 8.31 -6.96
N SER A 22 -16.84 8.91 -8.15
CA SER A 22 -15.99 10.07 -8.42
C SER A 22 -16.33 11.27 -7.51
N GLU A 23 -17.60 11.47 -7.16
CA GLU A 23 -18.03 12.53 -6.24
C GLU A 23 -17.56 12.27 -4.81
N GLU A 24 -17.68 11.03 -4.33
CA GLU A 24 -17.20 10.62 -3.02
C GLU A 24 -15.67 10.74 -2.94
N ALA A 25 -14.95 10.29 -3.98
CA ALA A 25 -13.50 10.45 -4.11
C ALA A 25 -13.06 11.92 -3.93
N LEU A 26 -13.78 12.86 -4.55
CA LEU A 26 -13.51 14.29 -4.40
C LEU A 26 -13.82 14.81 -3.00
N CYS A 27 -14.94 14.40 -2.42
CA CYS A 27 -15.29 14.78 -1.05
C CYS A 27 -14.23 14.30 -0.05
N ILE A 28 -13.72 13.08 -0.20
CA ILE A 28 -12.63 12.56 0.63
C ILE A 28 -11.38 13.42 0.45
N GLY A 29 -11.00 13.76 -0.80
CA GLY A 29 -9.85 14.62 -1.05
C GLY A 29 -9.96 15.98 -0.36
N ARG A 30 -11.13 16.61 -0.42
CA ARG A 30 -11.41 17.88 0.29
C ARG A 30 -11.37 17.71 1.80
N LEU A 31 -11.86 16.59 2.32
CA LEU A 31 -11.84 16.28 3.75
C LEU A 31 -10.40 16.14 4.25
N VAL A 32 -9.57 15.40 3.52
CA VAL A 32 -8.13 15.22 3.78
C VAL A 32 -7.41 16.58 3.76
N GLN A 33 -7.65 17.42 2.75
CA GLN A 33 -7.10 18.78 2.65
C GLN A 33 -7.54 19.70 3.80
N SER A 34 -8.75 19.51 4.33
CA SER A 34 -9.25 20.30 5.47
C SER A 34 -8.62 19.90 6.81
N ALA A 35 -7.86 18.79 6.85
CA ALA A 35 -7.19 18.26 8.03
C ALA A 35 -5.65 18.15 7.86
N PRO A 36 -4.93 19.26 7.58
CA PRO A 36 -3.48 19.23 7.28
C PRO A 36 -2.58 18.84 8.46
N HIS A 37 -3.15 18.77 9.67
CA HIS A 37 -2.45 18.36 10.89
C HIS A 37 -2.85 16.96 11.36
N ALA A 38 -3.55 16.20 10.53
CA ALA A 38 -3.84 14.80 10.81
C ALA A 38 -2.52 14.02 10.96
N VAL A 39 -2.48 13.21 12.01
CA VAL A 39 -1.38 12.29 12.35
C VAL A 39 -1.72 10.88 11.85
N GLU A 40 -3.02 10.56 11.82
CA GLU A 40 -3.54 9.26 11.42
C GLU A 40 -4.59 9.46 10.31
N LEU A 41 -4.43 8.76 9.19
CA LEU A 41 -5.35 8.78 8.06
C LEU A 41 -5.72 7.35 7.68
N HIS A 42 -7.02 7.05 7.75
CA HIS A 42 -7.56 5.77 7.32
C HIS A 42 -8.66 5.99 6.29
N VAL A 43 -8.40 5.58 5.05
CA VAL A 43 -9.36 5.62 3.95
C VAL A 43 -9.50 4.20 3.42
N GLY A 44 -10.65 3.57 3.66
CA GLY A 44 -10.76 2.15 3.33
C GLY A 44 -11.97 1.44 3.89
N VAL A 45 -11.88 0.14 4.01
CA VAL A 45 -12.96 -0.67 4.59
C VAL A 45 -12.72 -0.87 6.08
N ALA A 46 -13.76 -1.30 6.79
CA ALA A 46 -13.59 -1.75 8.17
C ALA A 46 -12.52 -2.86 8.26
N GLN A 47 -11.77 -2.90 9.36
CA GLN A 47 -10.61 -3.77 9.50
C GLN A 47 -10.99 -5.26 9.39
N GLU A 48 -12.17 -5.62 9.93
CA GLU A 48 -12.74 -6.97 9.83
C GLU A 48 -13.02 -7.43 8.39
N LEU A 49 -13.04 -6.52 7.41
CA LEU A 49 -13.28 -6.83 6.00
C LEU A 49 -11.98 -7.02 5.19
N ARG A 50 -10.81 -6.70 5.77
CA ARG A 50 -9.52 -6.87 5.09
C ARG A 50 -9.19 -8.33 4.91
N GLY A 51 -8.74 -8.69 3.70
CA GLY A 51 -8.44 -10.08 3.37
C GLY A 51 -9.68 -10.97 3.16
N CYS A 52 -10.89 -10.47 3.42
CA CYS A 52 -12.14 -11.18 3.11
C CYS A 52 -12.44 -11.24 1.61
N GLY A 53 -11.60 -10.63 0.76
CA GLY A 53 -11.83 -10.56 -0.68
C GLY A 53 -12.97 -9.62 -1.08
N VAL A 54 -13.30 -8.65 -0.22
CA VAL A 54 -14.27 -7.60 -0.54
C VAL A 54 -13.68 -6.74 -1.65
N LEU A 55 -14.28 -6.85 -2.84
CA LEU A 55 -13.91 -6.06 -4.01
C LEU A 55 -14.07 -4.57 -3.68
N ARG A 56 -13.02 -3.79 -3.90
CA ARG A 56 -12.98 -2.36 -3.61
C ARG A 56 -12.64 -1.61 -4.89
N ARG A 57 -13.51 -0.70 -5.29
CA ARG A 57 -13.31 0.11 -6.48
C ARG A 57 -13.44 1.57 -6.13
N LEU A 58 -12.48 2.35 -6.61
CA LEU A 58 -12.51 3.80 -6.55
C LEU A 58 -12.57 4.29 -7.99
N GLU A 59 -13.59 5.07 -8.32
CA GLU A 59 -13.75 5.55 -9.68
C GLU A 59 -12.63 6.51 -10.07
N VAL A 60 -12.16 6.31 -11.30
CA VAL A 60 -11.16 7.17 -11.91
C VAL A 60 -11.74 8.56 -12.14
N LEU A 61 -11.07 9.58 -11.60
CA LEU A 61 -11.45 10.96 -11.85
C LEU A 61 -11.14 11.35 -13.30
N GLN A 62 -12.10 12.04 -13.92
CA GLN A 62 -12.00 12.54 -15.29
C GLN A 62 -11.98 14.07 -15.30
N PRO A 63 -11.44 14.71 -16.36
CA PRO A 63 -11.59 16.14 -16.56
C PRO A 63 -13.06 16.59 -16.53
N PRO A 64 -13.38 17.76 -15.95
CA PRO A 64 -12.46 18.78 -15.43
C PRO A 64 -12.04 18.59 -13.96
N LEU A 65 -12.41 17.47 -13.33
CA LEU A 65 -12.17 17.24 -11.89
C LEU A 65 -10.68 17.05 -11.57
N VAL A 66 -9.92 16.55 -12.55
CA VAL A 66 -8.46 16.42 -12.53
C VAL A 66 -7.86 16.90 -13.83
N ALA A 67 -6.64 17.42 -13.78
CA ALA A 67 -5.92 17.90 -14.97
C ALA A 67 -5.45 16.75 -15.87
N ILE A 68 -5.09 15.62 -15.27
CA ILE A 68 -4.62 14.42 -15.96
C ILE A 68 -5.66 13.31 -15.70
N PRO A 69 -6.34 12.80 -16.74
CA PRO A 69 -7.24 11.65 -16.60
C PRO A 69 -6.51 10.47 -15.94
N GLY A 70 -7.19 9.71 -15.08
CA GLY A 70 -6.52 8.62 -14.36
C GLY A 70 -5.95 9.05 -13.01
N THR A 71 -5.59 10.32 -12.81
CA THR A 71 -4.93 10.69 -11.55
C THR A 71 -5.91 10.72 -10.37
N GLN A 72 -5.44 10.23 -9.22
CA GLN A 72 -6.22 10.16 -8.01
C GLN A 72 -5.63 11.06 -6.91
N PRO A 73 -5.97 12.35 -6.88
CA PRO A 73 -5.29 13.36 -6.07
C PRO A 73 -5.55 13.25 -4.56
N LEU A 74 -6.25 12.20 -4.10
CA LEU A 74 -6.58 11.94 -2.69
C LEU A 74 -5.38 12.13 -1.76
N LEU A 75 -4.19 11.71 -2.21
CA LEU A 75 -2.93 11.81 -1.47
C LEU A 75 -1.91 12.73 -2.15
N ALA A 76 -2.33 13.55 -3.13
CA ALA A 76 -1.40 14.40 -3.88
C ALA A 76 -0.97 15.65 -3.10
N ASP A 77 -1.67 16.00 -2.03
CA ASP A 77 -1.33 17.17 -1.22
C ASP A 77 -0.23 16.82 -0.20
N ALA A 78 0.99 17.23 -0.51
CA ALA A 78 2.17 17.05 0.34
C ALA A 78 2.00 17.68 1.75
N ALA A 79 1.17 18.72 1.90
CA ALA A 79 0.97 19.36 3.20
C ALA A 79 0.28 18.43 4.20
N VAL A 80 -0.68 17.62 3.72
CA VAL A 80 -1.40 16.66 4.57
C VAL A 80 -0.49 15.48 4.93
N LEU A 81 0.42 15.11 4.04
CA LEU A 81 1.35 14.00 4.24
C LEU A 81 2.50 14.33 5.20
N ALA A 82 2.84 15.61 5.39
CA ALA A 82 4.01 16.02 6.16
C ALA A 82 3.94 15.66 7.66
N HIS A 83 2.73 15.65 8.25
CA HIS A 83 2.52 15.32 9.66
C HIS A 83 2.07 13.88 9.89
N LEU A 84 1.73 13.18 8.81
CA LEU A 84 1.15 11.86 8.88
C LEU A 84 2.16 10.87 9.44
N ARG A 85 1.71 10.07 10.41
CA ARG A 85 2.48 8.99 11.04
C ARG A 85 1.86 7.64 10.78
N GLU A 86 0.55 7.58 10.59
CA GLU A 86 -0.14 6.34 10.26
C GLU A 86 -0.98 6.54 9.00
N LEU A 87 -0.71 5.73 7.99
CA LEU A 87 -1.47 5.70 6.75
C LEU A 87 -2.11 4.34 6.59
N THR A 88 -3.40 4.36 6.32
CA THR A 88 -4.18 3.21 5.92
C THR A 88 -4.94 3.59 4.66
N PHE A 89 -4.70 2.86 3.58
CA PHE A 89 -5.30 3.14 2.28
C PHE A 89 -5.68 1.85 1.57
N ASP A 90 -6.98 1.57 1.46
CA ASP A 90 -7.49 0.28 0.96
C ASP A 90 -7.93 0.29 -0.52
N PHE A 91 -7.62 1.37 -1.24
CA PHE A 91 -7.96 1.56 -2.65
C PHE A 91 -6.70 1.75 -3.52
N LEU A 92 -5.64 1.02 -3.23
CA LEU A 92 -4.40 1.08 -4.01
C LEU A 92 -4.64 0.56 -5.44
N THR A 93 -4.24 1.37 -6.42
CA THR A 93 -4.32 1.14 -7.87
C THR A 93 -3.08 1.74 -8.54
N ASP A 94 -2.80 1.40 -9.81
CA ASP A 94 -1.70 2.03 -10.57
C ASP A 94 -1.85 3.55 -10.65
N ASP A 95 -3.08 4.04 -10.76
CA ASP A 95 -3.44 5.46 -10.75
C ASP A 95 -3.10 6.14 -9.41
N ALA A 96 -3.35 5.45 -8.28
CA ALA A 96 -2.91 5.92 -6.97
C ALA A 96 -1.37 5.90 -6.85
N LEU A 97 -0.69 4.91 -7.44
CA LEU A 97 0.77 4.82 -7.45
C LEU A 97 1.43 5.97 -8.22
N VAL A 98 0.81 6.50 -9.28
CA VAL A 98 1.31 7.69 -9.98
C VAL A 98 1.52 8.86 -9.02
N VAL A 99 0.62 9.04 -8.05
CA VAL A 99 0.75 10.09 -7.03
C VAL A 99 1.94 9.85 -6.13
N PHE A 100 2.12 8.61 -5.65
CA PHE A 100 3.29 8.26 -4.83
C PHE A 100 4.60 8.43 -5.61
N ARG A 101 4.65 8.06 -6.90
CA ARG A 101 5.84 8.25 -7.74
C ARG A 101 6.25 9.72 -7.86
N GLY A 102 5.29 10.64 -7.83
CA GLY A 102 5.53 12.08 -7.85
C GLY A 102 6.08 12.66 -6.54
N LEU A 103 6.01 11.92 -5.42
CA LEU A 103 6.59 12.35 -4.15
C LEU A 103 8.12 12.26 -4.17
N ALA A 104 8.78 13.12 -3.40
CA ALA A 104 10.21 12.99 -3.16
C ALA A 104 10.52 11.69 -2.38
N ASP A 105 11.67 11.09 -2.63
CA ASP A 105 12.09 9.89 -1.91
C ASP A 105 12.23 10.18 -0.41
N ARG A 106 11.84 9.21 0.41
CA ARG A 106 11.89 9.30 1.89
C ARG A 106 11.14 10.50 2.48
N SER A 107 10.20 11.09 1.75
CA SER A 107 9.46 12.27 2.19
C SER A 107 8.36 11.95 3.22
N LEU A 108 7.79 10.75 3.18
CA LEU A 108 6.71 10.33 4.08
C LEU A 108 7.27 9.85 5.42
N GLN A 109 7.05 10.59 6.51
CA GLN A 109 7.58 10.24 7.83
C GLN A 109 6.64 9.31 8.62
N LEU A 110 6.14 8.27 7.94
CA LEU A 110 5.22 7.28 8.49
C LEU A 110 5.93 6.34 9.47
N ARG A 111 5.24 6.02 10.57
CA ARG A 111 5.55 4.89 11.46
C ARG A 111 4.78 3.64 11.06
N LYS A 112 3.55 3.80 10.58
CA LYS A 112 2.70 2.70 10.13
C LYS A 112 2.15 3.00 8.74
N ALA A 113 2.24 2.02 7.85
CA ALA A 113 1.66 2.11 6.52
C ALA A 113 0.98 0.78 6.17
N SER A 114 -0.33 0.82 5.94
CA SER A 114 -1.12 -0.33 5.47
C SER A 114 -1.79 0.05 4.16
N LEU A 115 -1.29 -0.46 3.06
CA LEU A 115 -1.84 -0.23 1.73
C LEU A 115 -2.43 -1.53 1.20
N SER A 116 -3.67 -1.48 0.76
CA SER A 116 -4.34 -2.61 0.15
C SER A 116 -5.17 -2.19 -1.06
N GLY A 117 -5.49 -3.12 -1.94
CA GLY A 117 -6.21 -2.81 -3.19
C GLY A 117 -6.20 -3.98 -4.17
N LEU A 118 -6.95 -3.86 -5.27
CA LEU A 118 -7.19 -4.95 -6.21
C LEU A 118 -6.07 -5.12 -7.25
N THR A 119 -5.78 -6.37 -7.60
CA THR A 119 -4.82 -6.74 -8.65
C THR A 119 -5.22 -6.31 -10.06
N THR A 120 -6.50 -6.06 -10.35
CA THR A 120 -6.90 -5.73 -11.74
C THR A 120 -6.29 -4.42 -12.20
N ASP A 121 -6.00 -3.51 -11.26
CA ASP A 121 -5.43 -2.20 -11.53
C ASP A 121 -3.99 -2.06 -11.02
N ILE A 122 -3.41 -3.06 -10.36
CA ILE A 122 -1.97 -3.07 -10.02
C ILE A 122 -1.31 -4.13 -10.90
N GLN A 123 -0.70 -3.69 -12.01
CA GLN A 123 -0.04 -4.62 -12.94
C GLN A 123 1.18 -5.29 -12.31
N ASP A 124 1.89 -4.56 -11.46
CA ASP A 124 3.13 -5.02 -10.85
C ASP A 124 3.16 -4.65 -9.35
N ALA A 125 2.84 -5.64 -8.51
CA ALA A 125 2.90 -5.50 -7.05
C ALA A 125 4.32 -5.25 -6.54
N ASP A 126 5.33 -5.70 -7.29
CA ASP A 126 6.72 -5.54 -6.94
C ASP A 126 7.15 -4.09 -7.16
N ASP A 127 6.75 -3.48 -8.29
CA ASP A 127 6.91 -2.04 -8.54
C ASP A 127 6.15 -1.19 -7.50
N ALA A 128 4.94 -1.61 -7.11
CA ALA A 128 4.18 -0.95 -6.06
C ALA A 128 4.95 -0.96 -4.72
N LEU A 129 5.50 -2.12 -4.33
CA LEU A 129 6.32 -2.26 -3.11
C LEU A 129 7.53 -1.31 -3.15
N VAL A 130 8.30 -1.33 -4.24
CA VAL A 130 9.49 -0.49 -4.40
C VAL A 130 9.13 0.98 -4.36
N THR A 131 8.10 1.38 -5.10
CA THR A 131 7.60 2.75 -5.13
C THR A 131 7.24 3.21 -3.73
N LEU A 132 6.39 2.46 -3.02
CA LEU A 132 5.86 2.85 -1.71
C LEU A 132 6.97 2.92 -0.66
N LEU A 133 7.79 1.89 -0.51
CA LEU A 133 8.89 1.87 0.46
C LEU A 133 9.96 2.93 0.16
N GLY A 134 10.20 3.26 -1.12
CA GLY A 134 11.11 4.33 -1.52
C GLY A 134 10.64 5.73 -1.10
N LYS A 135 9.31 5.94 -0.97
CA LYS A 135 8.75 7.22 -0.49
C LYS A 135 8.68 7.32 1.03
N ILE A 136 8.69 6.20 1.74
CA ILE A 136 8.62 6.18 3.20
C ILE A 136 10.01 6.38 3.82
N GLY A 137 10.10 7.32 4.76
CA GLY A 137 11.30 7.65 5.50
C GLY A 137 11.65 6.63 6.59
N ASN A 138 12.66 6.98 7.39
CA ASN A 138 13.35 6.03 8.27
C ASN A 138 12.62 5.73 9.59
N CYS A 139 11.40 6.27 9.77
CA CYS A 139 10.61 6.09 10.99
C CYS A 139 9.67 4.89 10.93
N LEU A 140 9.69 4.13 9.83
CA LEU A 140 8.76 3.04 9.57
C LEU A 140 8.98 1.88 10.55
N GLU A 141 7.91 1.51 11.25
CA GLU A 141 7.85 0.41 12.23
C GLU A 141 6.95 -0.72 11.74
N GLU A 142 5.86 -0.40 11.04
CA GLU A 142 4.92 -1.38 10.51
C GLU A 142 4.59 -1.08 9.05
N PHE A 143 4.77 -2.08 8.18
CA PHE A 143 4.42 -1.97 6.76
C PHE A 143 3.58 -3.15 6.32
N ALA A 144 2.46 -2.87 5.68
CA ALA A 144 1.62 -3.87 5.05
C ALA A 144 1.30 -3.45 3.60
N LEU A 145 1.63 -4.32 2.66
CA LEU A 145 1.16 -4.25 1.28
C LEU A 145 0.33 -5.50 0.98
N VAL A 146 -0.99 -5.33 1.02
CA VAL A 146 -1.96 -6.41 0.82
C VAL A 146 -2.65 -6.25 -0.53
N VAL A 147 -2.12 -6.95 -1.51
CA VAL A 147 -2.64 -7.02 -2.87
C VAL A 147 -3.74 -8.08 -2.92
N GLU A 148 -4.97 -7.63 -3.17
CA GLU A 148 -6.14 -8.49 -3.20
C GLU A 148 -6.43 -8.94 -4.63
N ALA A 149 -6.26 -10.23 -4.88
CA ALA A 149 -6.69 -10.84 -6.13
C ALA A 149 -8.13 -11.32 -6.05
N GLU A 150 -8.93 -11.00 -7.07
CA GLU A 150 -10.25 -11.61 -7.26
C GLU A 150 -10.14 -13.13 -7.21
N ALA A 151 -11.03 -13.79 -6.47
CA ALA A 151 -10.97 -15.23 -6.23
C ALA A 151 -10.82 -16.05 -7.53
N GLN A 152 -11.50 -15.61 -8.59
CA GLN A 152 -11.49 -16.21 -9.93
C GLN A 152 -10.18 -16.02 -10.70
N MET A 153 -9.42 -14.95 -10.42
CA MET A 153 -8.15 -14.65 -11.11
C MET A 153 -6.95 -15.35 -10.47
N ARG A 154 -7.08 -15.79 -9.21
CA ARG A 154 -6.00 -16.45 -8.46
C ARG A 154 -5.33 -17.62 -9.18
N PRO A 155 -6.05 -18.52 -9.91
CA PRO A 155 -5.40 -19.62 -10.63
C PRO A 155 -4.53 -19.14 -11.80
N PHE A 156 -4.92 -18.06 -12.48
CA PHE A 156 -4.20 -17.52 -13.64
C PHE A 156 -2.92 -16.79 -13.23
N LEU A 157 -2.96 -16.08 -12.11
CA LEU A 157 -1.79 -15.37 -11.57
C LEU A 157 -0.68 -16.34 -11.14
N ARG A 158 -1.02 -17.56 -10.69
CA ARG A 158 -0.03 -18.60 -10.34
C ARG A 158 0.77 -19.14 -11.52
N GLY A 159 0.32 -18.93 -12.75
CA GLY A 159 1.01 -19.41 -13.96
C GLY A 159 1.97 -18.40 -14.57
N HIS A 160 1.93 -17.14 -14.14
CA HIS A 160 2.78 -16.08 -14.67
C HIS A 160 4.10 -16.04 -13.89
N LEU A 161 5.21 -16.24 -14.58
CA LEU A 161 6.53 -15.97 -13.99
C LEU A 161 6.66 -14.47 -13.76
N ARG A 162 6.83 -14.08 -12.50
CA ARG A 162 7.02 -12.68 -12.11
C ARG A 162 8.50 -12.35 -12.11
N THR A 163 8.82 -11.08 -12.29
CA THR A 163 10.19 -10.60 -12.16
C THR A 163 10.59 -10.68 -10.71
N ARG A 164 11.66 -11.42 -10.40
CA ARG A 164 12.12 -11.56 -9.01
C ARG A 164 12.54 -10.21 -8.44
N ILE A 165 12.10 -9.94 -7.22
CA ILE A 165 12.66 -8.88 -6.39
C ILE A 165 13.90 -9.43 -5.71
N GLY A 166 15.07 -9.04 -6.22
CA GLY A 166 16.37 -9.30 -5.59
C GLY A 166 16.61 -8.44 -4.35
N ALA A 167 17.87 -8.24 -3.98
CA ALA A 167 18.27 -7.56 -2.74
C ALA A 167 17.62 -6.18 -2.48
N LEU A 168 17.48 -5.32 -3.49
CA LEU A 168 16.95 -3.95 -3.34
C LEU A 168 17.46 -3.17 -2.09
N PRO A 169 18.79 -3.02 -1.90
CA PRO A 169 19.34 -2.36 -0.71
C PRO A 169 18.83 -0.92 -0.54
N SER A 170 18.64 -0.18 -1.63
CA SER A 170 18.11 1.19 -1.58
C SER A 170 16.69 1.30 -1.03
N VAL A 171 15.92 0.21 -1.08
CA VAL A 171 14.54 0.15 -0.57
C VAL A 171 14.55 -0.15 0.92
N TRP A 172 15.30 -1.16 1.36
CA TRP A 172 15.35 -1.59 2.77
C TRP A 172 16.23 -0.70 3.65
N GLN A 173 17.28 -0.09 3.07
CA GLN A 173 18.16 0.80 3.82
C GLN A 173 17.37 1.99 4.39
N GLY A 174 17.59 2.28 5.67
CA GLY A 174 16.88 3.33 6.39
C GLY A 174 15.67 2.83 7.20
N HIS A 175 15.21 1.60 6.98
CA HIS A 175 14.09 0.99 7.71
C HIS A 175 14.53 0.13 8.90
N ALA A 176 15.62 0.52 9.59
CA ALA A 176 16.16 -0.24 10.72
C ALA A 176 15.19 -0.37 11.92
N GLY A 177 14.16 0.49 11.97
CA GLY A 177 13.08 0.46 12.95
C GLY A 177 11.91 -0.48 12.61
N LEU A 178 11.91 -1.11 11.42
CA LEU A 178 10.81 -1.96 10.97
C LEU A 178 10.70 -3.19 11.88
N ARG A 179 9.50 -3.40 12.42
CA ARG A 179 9.13 -4.46 13.38
C ARG A 179 8.15 -5.45 12.81
N SER A 180 7.19 -4.98 12.02
CA SER A 180 6.19 -5.83 11.37
C SER A 180 6.15 -5.57 9.88
N LEU A 181 6.25 -6.64 9.10
CA LEU A 181 6.16 -6.61 7.64
C LEU A 181 5.14 -7.63 7.16
N THR A 182 4.13 -7.12 6.46
CA THR A 182 3.14 -7.93 5.75
C THR A 182 3.24 -7.67 4.26
N LEU A 183 3.54 -8.70 3.48
CA LEU A 183 3.54 -8.65 2.03
C LEU A 183 2.64 -9.75 1.50
N SER A 184 1.86 -9.42 0.49
CA SER A 184 1.14 -10.43 -0.27
C SER A 184 1.40 -10.30 -1.76
N TRP A 185 1.46 -11.42 -2.47
CA TRP A 185 1.65 -11.44 -3.92
C TRP A 185 2.85 -10.61 -4.35
N THR A 186 4.03 -10.89 -3.78
CA THR A 186 5.31 -10.31 -4.22
C THR A 186 6.29 -11.40 -4.62
N ALA A 187 7.22 -11.09 -5.53
CA ALA A 187 8.23 -12.04 -6.02
C ALA A 187 9.56 -11.92 -5.26
N LEU A 188 9.53 -11.77 -3.94
CA LEU A 188 10.71 -11.56 -3.09
C LEU A 188 11.56 -12.83 -2.98
N ASP A 189 12.75 -12.79 -3.56
CA ASP A 189 13.66 -13.93 -3.60
C ASP A 189 14.60 -14.01 -2.39
N ASP A 190 15.49 -15.02 -2.38
CA ASP A 190 16.44 -15.25 -1.30
C ASP A 190 17.40 -14.08 -1.05
N ASP A 191 17.78 -13.35 -2.10
CA ASP A 191 18.66 -12.19 -1.97
C ASP A 191 17.88 -10.99 -1.43
N GLY A 192 16.63 -10.82 -1.86
CA GLY A 192 15.68 -9.85 -1.31
C GLY A 192 15.46 -10.04 0.19
N MET A 193 15.20 -11.27 0.61
CA MET A 193 15.03 -11.59 2.03
C MET A 193 16.30 -11.40 2.84
N ARG A 194 17.47 -11.79 2.33
CA ARG A 194 18.74 -11.58 3.04
C ARG A 194 19.02 -10.09 3.23
N CYS A 195 18.79 -9.29 2.20
CA CYS A 195 18.98 -7.85 2.26
C CYS A 195 18.00 -7.19 3.24
N LEU A 196 16.75 -7.64 3.28
CA LEU A 196 15.75 -7.21 4.25
C LEU A 196 16.24 -7.43 5.68
N VAL A 197 16.69 -8.65 6.00
CA VAL A 197 17.17 -9.02 7.35
C VAL A 197 18.39 -8.19 7.76
N GLU A 198 19.31 -7.97 6.82
CA GLU A 198 20.51 -7.16 7.04
C GLU A 198 20.18 -5.70 7.39
N HIS A 199 19.19 -5.11 6.73
CA HIS A 199 18.86 -3.68 6.89
C HIS A 199 17.73 -3.41 7.90
N CYS A 200 16.92 -4.42 8.23
CA CYS A 200 15.78 -4.34 9.14
C CYS A 200 15.95 -5.37 10.29
N PRO A 201 16.97 -5.22 11.16
CA PRO A 201 17.31 -6.23 12.17
C PRO A 201 16.29 -6.34 13.31
N LEU A 202 15.29 -5.47 13.35
CA LEU A 202 14.25 -5.44 14.39
C LEU A 202 12.93 -6.07 13.94
N VAL A 203 12.87 -6.70 12.76
CA VAL A 203 11.65 -7.37 12.28
C VAL A 203 11.35 -8.56 13.19
N GLU A 204 10.25 -8.46 13.92
CA GLU A 204 9.73 -9.46 14.85
C GLU A 204 8.60 -10.27 14.19
N GLU A 205 7.85 -9.64 13.29
CA GLU A 205 6.72 -10.23 12.58
C GLU A 205 6.91 -10.13 11.07
N LEU A 206 6.89 -11.28 10.41
CA LEU A 206 6.97 -11.37 8.96
C LEU A 206 5.81 -12.24 8.44
N LEU A 207 4.87 -11.62 7.74
CA LEU A 207 3.75 -12.29 7.09
C LEU A 207 3.93 -12.21 5.57
N LEU A 208 4.18 -13.37 4.97
CA LEU A 208 4.32 -13.51 3.52
C LEU A 208 3.17 -14.36 2.99
N ASP A 209 2.15 -13.74 2.40
CA ASP A 209 1.03 -14.45 1.77
C ASP A 209 1.21 -14.51 0.25
N ARG A 210 1.32 -15.71 -0.32
CA ARG A 210 1.57 -15.87 -1.77
C ARG A 210 2.81 -15.13 -2.27
N CYS A 211 3.83 -14.98 -1.43
CA CYS A 211 5.15 -14.56 -1.89
C CYS A 211 5.89 -15.74 -2.50
N GLU A 212 6.53 -15.52 -3.64
CA GLU A 212 7.20 -16.56 -4.44
C GLU A 212 8.72 -16.33 -4.50
N TYR A 213 9.46 -17.33 -4.98
CA TYR A 213 10.90 -17.28 -5.27
C TYR A 213 11.89 -17.27 -4.09
N TRP A 214 11.43 -17.36 -2.85
CA TRP A 214 12.29 -17.65 -1.71
C TRP A 214 12.28 -19.14 -1.34
N THR A 215 13.35 -19.60 -0.70
CA THR A 215 13.60 -21.00 -0.35
C THR A 215 13.89 -21.15 1.14
N ASP A 216 14.01 -22.40 1.61
CA ASP A 216 14.40 -22.70 3.00
C ASP A 216 15.83 -22.24 3.33
N ALA A 217 16.64 -21.85 2.34
CA ALA A 217 17.96 -21.27 2.56
C ALA A 217 17.88 -19.96 3.35
N VAL A 218 16.85 -19.15 3.14
CA VAL A 218 16.62 -17.89 3.88
C VAL A 218 16.31 -18.17 5.34
N ALA A 219 15.51 -19.18 5.63
CA ALA A 219 15.09 -19.53 6.99
C ALA A 219 16.25 -19.99 7.90
N ARG A 220 17.45 -20.21 7.33
CA ARG A 220 18.67 -20.53 8.09
C ARG A 220 19.50 -19.29 8.46
N VAL A 221 19.18 -18.14 7.87
CA VAL A 221 19.93 -16.88 8.01
C VAL A 221 19.17 -15.88 8.90
N VAL A 222 17.84 -15.98 8.91
CA VAL A 222 16.93 -15.30 9.85
C VAL A 222 16.95 -16.01 11.19
#